data_AF-A0A7H8NHR0-F1
#
_entry.id   AF-A0A7H8NHR0-F1
#
_cell.length_a   1.000
_cell.length_b   1.000
_cell.length_c   1.000
_cell.angle_alpha   90.00
_cell.angle_beta   90.00
_cell.angle_gamma   90.00
#
_symmetry.space_group_name_H-M   'P 1'
#
loop_
_entity.id
_entity.type
_entity.pdbx_description
1 polymer ?
#
loop_
_entity_poly.entity_id
_entity_poly.type
_entity_poly.pdbx_seq_one_letter_code
_entity_poly.pdbx_strand_id
1 'polypeptide(L)'
;MTLRVPEPVAARLLSQPSALSCLTPEQAVAAQDAAPRAPVEAVRPGVFDDTPVSERRAVTTGDLRALRTISREVDQLYLVLSVEAGPEVLPLPVLEARVARGGRYVVVAAAGDLPDALVAARREELTTDAVAGDDPVWTPRIHQSSHPDFGRSLGAAEGERLVVRLARGRSRPDAALRCLLLARGVADLRDLGNRYDASGERRDPVPFPVWDGLLAMEQLDLRPFRPVREDGAQRGGSGLPLGILASVQLYTTDAAGQFEGRAHSPDCQHQSRDRGLSRYYDLVTVEQMLDAERFDPCSKCGGYATRRLSTTQVDYYRAAHQVHDLAQQVRWVLAHPDLGTDSASLLAELKQRDAATSPDTWFDADNEERQWNRFIRRLLQQLQATVAHPRPS
;
A
#
# COMPACT_ATOMS: atom_id res chain seq x y z
N MET A 1 -34.51 -2.22 -40.26
CA MET A 1 -34.45 -3.49 -39.51
C MET A 1 -35.26 -3.30 -38.23
N THR A 2 -36.50 -3.80 -38.22
CA THR A 2 -37.46 -3.59 -37.13
C THR A 2 -37.34 -4.74 -36.13
N LEU A 3 -36.97 -4.45 -34.89
CA LEU A 3 -36.89 -5.42 -33.81
C LEU A 3 -38.31 -5.90 -33.45
N ARG A 4 -38.58 -7.20 -33.62
CA ARG A 4 -39.80 -7.83 -33.14
C ARG A 4 -39.66 -8.12 -31.65
N VAL A 5 -40.45 -7.43 -30.84
CA VAL A 5 -40.54 -7.67 -29.39
C VAL A 5 -41.42 -8.92 -29.17
N PRO A 6 -41.00 -9.86 -28.31
CA PRO A 6 -41.81 -11.03 -27.96
C PRO A 6 -43.18 -10.63 -27.39
N GLU A 7 -44.23 -11.32 -27.82
CA GLU A 7 -45.63 -11.04 -27.52
C GLU A 7 -45.95 -10.85 -26.01
N PRO A 8 -45.34 -11.60 -25.08
CA PRO A 8 -45.57 -11.39 -23.64
C PRO A 8 -45.06 -10.03 -23.13
N VAL A 9 -43.99 -9.51 -23.74
CA VAL A 9 -43.40 -8.21 -23.38
C VAL A 9 -44.24 -7.08 -23.97
N ALA A 10 -44.72 -7.24 -25.21
CA ALA A 10 -45.66 -6.30 -25.83
C ALA A 10 -46.98 -6.22 -25.05
N ALA A 11 -47.53 -7.36 -24.64
CA ALA A 11 -48.73 -7.41 -23.81
C ALA A 11 -48.53 -6.73 -22.45
N ARG A 12 -47.34 -6.86 -21.84
CA ARG A 12 -47.03 -6.23 -20.54
C ARG A 12 -46.78 -4.73 -20.62
N LEU A 13 -46.23 -4.24 -21.74
CA LEU A 13 -46.07 -2.81 -22.02
C LEU A 13 -47.41 -2.12 -22.35
N LEU A 14 -48.34 -2.83 -22.98
CA LEU A 14 -49.65 -2.29 -23.36
C LEU A 14 -50.72 -2.44 -22.27
N SER A 15 -50.54 -3.32 -21.29
CA SER A 15 -51.54 -3.64 -20.26
C SER A 15 -51.44 -2.83 -18.97
N GLN A 16 -50.41 -1.99 -18.80
CA GLN A 16 -50.30 -1.10 -17.65
C GLN A 16 -50.46 0.36 -18.07
N PRO A 17 -51.40 1.12 -17.50
CA PRO A 17 -51.39 2.57 -17.61
C PRO A 17 -50.24 3.08 -16.73
N SER A 18 -49.02 3.05 -17.27
CA SER A 18 -47.89 3.74 -16.65
C SER A 18 -48.15 5.23 -16.80
N ALA A 19 -48.15 5.96 -15.67
CA ALA A 19 -48.35 7.40 -15.60
C ALA A 19 -47.14 8.19 -16.13
N LEU A 20 -46.63 7.80 -17.30
CA LEU A 20 -45.69 8.59 -18.08
C LEU A 20 -46.52 9.57 -18.91
N SER A 21 -46.77 10.74 -18.33
CA SER A 21 -47.36 11.88 -19.03
C SER A 21 -46.37 12.34 -20.11
N CYS A 22 -46.67 12.03 -21.36
CA CYS A 22 -46.04 12.69 -22.50
C CYS A 22 -46.67 14.08 -22.65
N LEU A 23 -45.89 15.13 -22.37
CA LEU A 23 -46.31 16.50 -22.68
C LEU A 23 -46.38 16.68 -24.19
N THR A 24 -47.40 17.38 -24.67
CA THR A 24 -47.42 17.83 -26.07
C THR A 24 -46.34 18.91 -26.29
N PRO A 25 -45.83 19.10 -27.52
CA PRO A 25 -44.79 20.10 -27.81
C PRO A 25 -45.16 21.51 -27.31
N GLU A 26 -46.44 21.85 -27.30
CA GLU A 26 -46.99 23.13 -26.82
C GLU A 26 -46.91 23.26 -25.29
N GLN A 27 -47.04 22.15 -24.54
CA GLN A 27 -46.91 22.13 -23.08
C GLN A 27 -45.44 22.16 -22.62
N ALA A 28 -44.51 21.68 -23.45
CA ALA A 28 -43.08 21.74 -23.17
C ALA A 28 -42.53 23.18 -23.24
N VAL A 29 -43.10 24.03 -24.08
CA VAL A 29 -42.69 25.45 -24.20
C VAL A 29 -43.20 26.27 -23.00
N ALA A 30 -44.42 26.02 -22.52
CA ALA A 30 -44.97 26.72 -21.36
C ALA A 30 -44.30 26.37 -20.02
N ALA A 31 -43.65 25.21 -19.92
CA ALA A 31 -42.91 24.78 -18.72
C ALA A 31 -41.47 25.35 -18.65
N GLN A 32 -40.96 25.99 -19.71
CA GLN A 32 -39.62 26.58 -19.74
C GLN A 32 -39.53 27.96 -19.03
N ASP A 33 -40.65 28.64 -18.82
CA ASP A 33 -40.68 29.99 -18.22
C ASP A 33 -40.74 30.01 -16.68
N ALA A 34 -40.81 28.84 -16.03
CA ALA A 34 -40.58 28.71 -14.59
C ALA A 34 -39.12 28.28 -14.36
N ALA A 35 -38.21 29.25 -14.33
CA ALA A 35 -36.75 29.07 -14.20
C ALA A 35 -36.36 27.84 -13.34
N PRO A 36 -35.94 26.73 -13.97
CA PRO A 36 -35.35 25.62 -13.25
C PRO A 36 -33.90 25.98 -12.92
N ARG A 37 -33.41 25.48 -11.78
CA ARG A 37 -31.97 25.29 -11.54
C ARG A 37 -31.34 24.71 -12.82
N ALA A 38 -30.16 25.21 -13.20
CA ALA A 38 -29.43 24.77 -14.39
C ALA A 38 -29.57 23.25 -14.57
N PRO A 39 -29.97 22.77 -15.77
CA PRO A 39 -30.19 21.36 -15.99
C PRO A 39 -28.90 20.62 -15.63
N VAL A 40 -29.00 19.64 -14.73
CA VAL A 40 -27.94 18.67 -14.51
C VAL A 40 -27.62 18.10 -15.88
N GLU A 41 -26.42 18.37 -16.42
CA GLU A 41 -26.00 17.76 -17.68
C GLU A 41 -26.20 16.26 -17.54
N ALA A 42 -27.11 15.72 -18.36
CA ALA A 42 -27.46 14.32 -18.28
C ALA A 42 -26.19 13.50 -18.57
N VAL A 43 -25.86 12.60 -17.64
CA VAL A 43 -24.78 11.63 -17.81
C VAL A 43 -25.03 10.87 -19.11
N ARG A 44 -24.04 10.87 -20.00
CA ARG A 44 -24.15 10.20 -21.29
C ARG A 44 -23.98 8.69 -21.11
N PRO A 45 -24.73 7.85 -21.84
CA PRO A 45 -24.52 6.41 -21.83
C PRO A 45 -23.08 6.05 -22.22
N GLY A 46 -22.54 5.04 -21.54
CA GLY A 46 -21.20 4.52 -21.77
C GLY A 46 -20.07 5.37 -21.18
N VAL A 47 -20.35 6.31 -20.28
CA VAL A 47 -19.30 7.08 -19.57
C VAL A 47 -18.87 6.38 -18.28
N PHE A 48 -19.80 5.70 -17.61
CA PHE A 48 -19.55 4.99 -16.36
C PHE A 48 -19.69 3.47 -16.56
N ASP A 49 -20.14 2.74 -15.54
CA ASP A 49 -20.16 1.29 -15.48
C ASP A 49 -21.31 0.61 -16.25
N ASP A 50 -22.07 1.37 -17.02
CA ASP A 50 -23.23 0.92 -17.79
C ASP A 50 -22.88 0.16 -19.09
N THR A 51 -21.58 0.06 -19.43
CA THR A 51 -21.06 -0.66 -20.61
C THR A 51 -19.75 -1.40 -20.31
N PRO A 52 -19.37 -2.41 -21.13
CA PRO A 52 -18.05 -3.04 -21.05
C PRO A 52 -16.93 -1.99 -21.11
N VAL A 53 -15.85 -2.19 -20.35
CA VAL A 53 -14.74 -1.20 -20.25
C VAL A 53 -14.18 -0.82 -21.63
N SER A 54 -14.13 -1.76 -22.57
CA SER A 54 -13.67 -1.53 -23.95
C SER A 54 -14.54 -0.57 -24.76
N GLU A 55 -15.79 -0.35 -24.36
CA GLU A 55 -16.77 0.51 -25.02
C GLU A 55 -16.97 1.84 -24.28
N ARG A 56 -16.32 2.01 -23.12
CA ARG A 56 -16.47 3.20 -22.29
C ARG A 56 -15.82 4.43 -22.92
N ARG A 57 -16.46 5.56 -22.68
CA ARG A 57 -16.06 6.88 -23.14
C ARG A 57 -15.24 7.58 -22.07
N ALA A 58 -14.36 8.47 -22.52
CA ALA A 58 -13.63 9.32 -21.60
C ALA A 58 -14.58 10.26 -20.86
N VAL A 59 -14.35 10.43 -19.56
CA VAL A 59 -15.14 11.33 -18.72
C VAL A 59 -14.85 12.79 -19.08
N THR A 60 -15.89 13.62 -19.04
CA THR A 60 -15.77 15.08 -19.18
C THR A 60 -15.95 15.78 -17.83
N THR A 61 -15.63 17.08 -17.77
CA THR A 61 -15.89 17.87 -16.56
C THR A 61 -17.39 17.90 -16.20
N GLY A 62 -18.27 17.88 -17.21
CA GLY A 62 -19.72 17.79 -17.01
C GLY A 62 -20.14 16.49 -16.34
N ASP A 63 -19.61 15.36 -16.82
CA ASP A 63 -19.92 14.03 -16.27
C ASP A 63 -19.49 13.90 -14.80
N LEU A 64 -18.31 14.43 -14.44
CA LEU A 64 -17.82 14.40 -13.05
C LEU A 64 -18.64 15.31 -12.11
N ARG A 65 -19.11 16.46 -12.59
CA ARG A 65 -20.06 17.31 -11.85
C ARG A 65 -21.42 16.63 -11.66
N ALA A 66 -21.90 15.93 -12.68
CA ALA A 66 -23.13 15.15 -12.59
C ALA A 66 -22.97 14.01 -11.56
N LEU A 67 -21.82 13.32 -11.55
CA LEU A 67 -21.49 12.29 -10.57
C LEU A 67 -21.56 12.81 -9.11
N ARG A 68 -21.06 14.02 -8.83
CA ARG A 68 -21.23 14.68 -7.51
C ARG A 68 -22.67 14.92 -7.11
N THR A 69 -23.55 15.11 -8.08
CA THR A 69 -24.96 15.40 -7.82
C THR A 69 -25.75 14.13 -7.57
N ILE A 70 -25.37 13.03 -8.23
CA ILE A 70 -26.14 11.78 -8.26
C ILE A 70 -25.61 10.74 -7.25
N SER A 71 -24.30 10.70 -7.01
CA SER A 71 -23.68 9.72 -6.12
C SER A 71 -23.62 10.20 -4.67
N ARG A 72 -24.09 9.35 -3.75
CA ARG A 72 -23.98 9.56 -2.30
C ARG A 72 -22.58 9.30 -1.75
N GLU A 73 -21.78 8.52 -2.47
CA GLU A 73 -20.43 8.10 -2.06
C GLU A 73 -19.39 8.65 -3.05
N VAL A 74 -19.51 9.93 -3.40
CA VAL A 74 -18.66 10.55 -4.41
C VAL A 74 -17.20 10.70 -3.99
N ASP A 75 -16.95 10.79 -2.68
CA ASP A 75 -15.60 10.99 -2.14
C ASP A 75 -14.78 9.69 -2.09
N GLN A 76 -15.20 8.61 -2.73
CA GLN A 76 -14.44 7.37 -2.79
C GLN A 76 -13.25 7.42 -3.77
N LEU A 77 -12.48 6.33 -3.81
CA LEU A 77 -11.40 6.13 -4.78
C LEU A 77 -11.94 5.53 -6.08
N TYR A 78 -11.37 5.97 -7.20
CA TYR A 78 -11.73 5.51 -8.54
C TYR A 78 -10.52 4.90 -9.23
N LEU A 79 -10.66 3.66 -9.71
CA LEU A 79 -9.76 3.07 -10.69
C LEU A 79 -10.09 3.66 -12.06
N VAL A 80 -9.10 4.29 -12.68
CA VAL A 80 -9.22 4.93 -13.99
C VAL A 80 -8.14 4.42 -14.94
N LEU A 81 -8.43 4.47 -16.23
CA LEU A 81 -7.43 4.31 -17.29
C LEU A 81 -7.13 5.68 -17.89
N SER A 82 -5.91 6.15 -17.65
CA SER A 82 -5.33 7.30 -18.33
C SER A 82 -4.77 6.89 -19.68
N VAL A 83 -5.03 7.70 -20.72
CA VAL A 83 -4.42 7.48 -22.04
C VAL A 83 -2.89 7.65 -21.99
N GLU A 84 -2.38 8.48 -21.07
CA GLU A 84 -0.95 8.80 -20.98
C GLU A 84 -0.20 7.89 -20.01
N ALA A 85 -0.82 7.57 -18.87
CA ALA A 85 -0.15 6.88 -17.75
C ALA A 85 -0.64 5.44 -17.53
N GLY A 86 -1.67 4.98 -18.26
CA GLY A 86 -2.27 3.68 -18.03
C GLY A 86 -3.17 3.64 -16.79
N PRO A 87 -3.29 2.49 -16.09
CA PRO A 87 -4.14 2.37 -14.91
C PRO A 87 -3.66 3.20 -13.73
N GLU A 88 -4.56 3.99 -13.15
CA GLU A 88 -4.30 4.82 -11.98
C GLU A 88 -5.47 4.71 -10.99
N VAL A 89 -5.19 4.94 -9.70
CA VAL A 89 -6.23 5.11 -8.67
C VAL A 89 -6.22 6.56 -8.22
N LEU A 90 -7.33 7.26 -8.45
CA LEU A 90 -7.46 8.69 -8.16
C LEU A 90 -8.70 8.96 -7.32
N PRO A 91 -8.63 9.86 -6.33
CA PRO A 91 -9.82 10.45 -5.72
C PRO A 91 -10.48 11.43 -6.70
N LEU A 92 -11.82 11.54 -6.66
CA LEU A 92 -12.57 12.33 -7.65
C LEU A 92 -12.03 13.76 -7.86
N PRO A 93 -11.69 14.55 -6.82
CA PRO A 93 -11.23 15.92 -7.07
C PRO A 93 -9.90 16.01 -7.84
N VAL A 94 -9.05 14.98 -7.76
CA VAL A 94 -7.83 14.94 -8.59
C VAL A 94 -8.18 14.60 -10.03
N LEU A 95 -9.08 13.64 -10.23
CA LEU A 95 -9.60 13.31 -11.55
C LEU A 95 -10.22 14.55 -12.22
N GLU A 96 -11.05 15.29 -11.50
CA GLU A 96 -11.65 16.55 -11.96
C GLU A 96 -10.59 17.58 -12.36
N ALA A 97 -9.61 17.82 -11.49
CA ALA A 97 -8.54 18.78 -11.76
C ALA A 97 -7.67 18.38 -12.96
N ARG A 98 -7.46 17.08 -13.19
CA ARG A 98 -6.67 16.57 -14.33
C ARG A 98 -7.47 16.59 -15.63
N VAL A 99 -8.76 16.25 -15.59
CA VAL A 99 -9.69 16.37 -16.75
C VAL A 99 -9.85 17.84 -17.16
N ALA A 100 -9.99 18.75 -16.20
CA ALA A 100 -10.06 20.19 -16.48
C ALA A 100 -8.78 20.74 -17.13
N ARG A 101 -7.64 20.10 -16.89
CA ARG A 101 -6.35 20.39 -17.54
C ARG A 101 -6.16 19.69 -18.89
N GLY A 102 -7.19 19.00 -19.39
CA GLY A 102 -7.19 18.36 -20.70
C GLY A 102 -6.81 16.87 -20.70
N GLY A 103 -6.58 16.26 -19.53
CA GLY A 103 -6.28 14.84 -19.45
C GLY A 103 -7.49 13.97 -19.81
N ARG A 104 -7.23 12.81 -20.42
CA ARG A 104 -8.26 11.87 -20.89
C ARG A 104 -8.26 10.61 -20.04
N TYR A 105 -9.39 10.35 -19.39
CA TYR A 105 -9.54 9.26 -18.43
C TYR A 105 -10.83 8.49 -18.70
N VAL A 106 -10.78 7.18 -18.56
CA VAL A 106 -11.95 6.29 -18.52
C VAL A 106 -12.10 5.75 -17.10
N VAL A 107 -13.27 5.88 -16.49
CA VAL A 107 -13.53 5.29 -15.17
C VAL A 107 -13.81 3.80 -15.34
N VAL A 108 -13.07 2.95 -14.63
CA VAL A 108 -13.20 1.49 -14.65
C VAL A 108 -14.08 1.00 -13.50
N ALA A 109 -13.81 1.48 -12.29
CA ALA A 109 -14.57 1.10 -11.10
C ALA A 109 -14.35 2.12 -10.00
N ALA A 110 -15.38 2.41 -9.23
CA ALA A 110 -15.24 3.03 -7.93
C ALA A 110 -14.94 1.94 -6.88
N ALA A 111 -14.47 2.34 -5.69
CA ALA A 111 -14.20 1.40 -4.60
C ALA A 111 -15.41 0.51 -4.31
N GLY A 112 -16.63 1.08 -4.26
CA GLY A 112 -17.87 0.36 -4.02
C GLY A 112 -18.22 -0.69 -5.08
N ASP A 113 -17.71 -0.55 -6.31
CA ASP A 113 -18.02 -1.44 -7.44
C ASP A 113 -17.16 -2.71 -7.44
N LEU A 114 -16.17 -2.81 -6.54
CA LEU A 114 -15.31 -3.98 -6.46
C LEU A 114 -16.10 -5.25 -6.06
N PRO A 115 -15.94 -6.38 -6.79
CA PRO A 115 -16.72 -7.59 -6.54
C PRO A 115 -16.61 -8.12 -5.12
N ASP A 116 -17.72 -8.59 -4.56
CA ASP A 116 -17.75 -9.26 -3.25
C ASP A 116 -16.77 -10.43 -3.16
N ALA A 117 -16.54 -11.15 -4.26
CA ALA A 117 -15.59 -12.25 -4.31
C ALA A 117 -14.14 -11.85 -3.93
N LEU A 118 -13.74 -10.60 -4.17
CA LEU A 118 -12.42 -10.09 -3.77
C LEU A 118 -12.31 -9.84 -2.26
N VAL A 119 -13.43 -9.64 -1.58
CA VAL A 119 -13.48 -9.11 -0.22
C VAL A 119 -14.02 -10.13 0.77
N ALA A 120 -15.02 -10.92 0.39
CA ALA A 120 -15.72 -11.86 1.25
C ALA A 120 -14.80 -12.98 1.75
N ALA A 121 -14.11 -13.68 0.85
CA ALA A 121 -13.17 -14.74 1.21
C ALA A 121 -12.05 -14.20 2.12
N ARG A 122 -11.55 -13.01 1.79
CA ARG A 122 -10.49 -12.37 2.56
C ARG A 122 -10.97 -11.94 3.94
N ARG A 123 -12.18 -11.40 4.06
CA ARG A 123 -12.79 -11.06 5.34
C ARG A 123 -13.01 -12.29 6.21
N GLU A 124 -13.47 -13.40 5.66
CA GLU A 124 -13.73 -14.64 6.41
C GLU A 124 -12.44 -15.21 7.00
N GLU A 125 -11.37 -15.28 6.22
CA GLU A 125 -10.03 -15.67 6.67
C GLU A 125 -9.55 -14.77 7.83
N LEU A 126 -9.60 -13.46 7.62
CA LEU A 126 -9.17 -12.46 8.61
C LEU A 126 -10.06 -12.45 9.85
N THR A 127 -11.33 -12.85 9.69
CA THR A 127 -12.28 -12.87 10.79
C THR A 127 -12.04 -14.07 11.68
N THR A 128 -11.81 -15.23 11.08
CA THR A 128 -11.48 -16.49 11.76
C THR A 128 -10.18 -16.35 12.55
N ASP A 129 -9.15 -15.75 11.96
CA ASP A 129 -7.88 -15.42 12.63
C ASP A 129 -8.07 -14.51 13.86
N ALA A 130 -9.03 -13.57 13.81
CA ALA A 130 -9.25 -12.56 14.84
C ALA A 130 -10.35 -12.92 15.87
N VAL A 131 -10.90 -14.15 15.83
CA VAL A 131 -11.79 -14.70 16.87
C VAL A 131 -10.99 -15.55 17.89
N ALA A 132 -9.72 -15.85 17.60
CA ALA A 132 -8.88 -16.73 18.42
C ALA A 132 -8.27 -16.10 19.70
N GLY A 133 -8.57 -14.85 20.05
CA GLY A 133 -8.15 -14.29 21.34
C GLY A 133 -8.40 -12.80 21.52
N ASP A 134 -8.37 -12.35 22.78
CA ASP A 134 -8.25 -10.94 23.23
C ASP A 134 -6.89 -10.33 22.85
N ASP A 135 -6.40 -10.64 21.64
CA ASP A 135 -5.09 -10.21 21.20
C ASP A 135 -5.06 -8.69 21.03
N PRO A 136 -3.95 -8.04 21.42
CA PRO A 136 -3.79 -6.61 21.23
C PRO A 136 -4.03 -6.25 19.75
N VAL A 137 -4.68 -5.09 19.52
CA VAL A 137 -4.96 -4.59 18.15
C VAL A 137 -3.69 -4.58 17.31
N TRP A 138 -2.57 -4.20 17.93
CA TRP A 138 -1.24 -4.19 17.33
C TRP A 138 -0.44 -5.39 17.80
N THR A 139 -0.04 -6.24 16.86
CA THR A 139 0.84 -7.38 17.13
C THR A 139 2.20 -6.88 17.62
N PRO A 140 2.76 -7.42 18.72
CA PRO A 140 4.06 -6.99 19.20
C PRO A 140 5.17 -7.29 18.18
N ARG A 141 6.18 -6.43 18.16
CA ARG A 141 7.34 -6.58 17.29
C ARG A 141 8.12 -7.85 17.65
N ILE A 142 8.43 -8.65 16.63
CA ILE A 142 9.29 -9.82 16.77
C ILE A 142 10.72 -9.42 16.40
N HIS A 143 11.63 -9.54 17.35
CA HIS A 143 13.03 -9.10 17.18
C HIS A 143 13.96 -10.20 16.64
N GLN A 144 13.58 -11.47 16.76
CA GLN A 144 14.40 -12.60 16.34
C GLN A 144 14.14 -12.93 14.86
N SER A 145 15.16 -12.80 14.01
CA SER A 145 15.04 -13.01 12.56
C SER A 145 14.72 -14.46 12.17
N SER A 146 15.04 -15.43 13.03
CA SER A 146 14.74 -16.85 12.84
C SER A 146 13.26 -17.19 13.06
N HIS A 147 12.50 -16.32 13.72
CA HIS A 147 11.08 -16.55 13.96
C HIS A 147 10.29 -16.46 12.64
N PRO A 148 9.35 -17.39 12.36
CA PRO A 148 8.61 -17.40 11.09
C PRO A 148 7.83 -16.10 10.84
N ASP A 149 7.25 -15.51 11.89
CA ASP A 149 6.53 -14.23 11.80
C ASP A 149 7.43 -12.98 11.84
N PHE A 150 8.77 -13.11 11.80
CA PHE A 150 9.65 -11.95 11.73
C PHE A 150 9.28 -11.08 10.51
N GLY A 151 9.15 -9.77 10.73
CA GLY A 151 8.75 -8.79 9.72
C GLY A 151 7.26 -8.81 9.35
N ARG A 152 6.44 -9.71 9.91
CA ARG A 152 5.00 -9.81 9.58
C ARG A 152 4.26 -8.49 9.79
N SER A 153 4.57 -7.76 10.87
CA SER A 153 3.95 -6.48 11.23
C SER A 153 4.11 -5.39 10.17
N LEU A 154 5.14 -5.48 9.33
CA LEU A 154 5.43 -4.56 8.23
C LEU A 154 4.62 -4.87 6.96
N GLY A 155 4.08 -6.09 6.85
CA GLY A 155 3.45 -6.60 5.64
C GLY A 155 2.07 -6.01 5.36
N ALA A 156 1.71 -6.04 4.07
CA ALA A 156 0.38 -5.67 3.58
C ALA A 156 -0.72 -6.56 4.18
N ALA A 157 -0.47 -7.86 4.32
CA ALA A 157 -1.42 -8.79 4.95
C ALA A 157 -1.78 -8.40 6.39
N GLU A 158 -0.82 -7.89 7.17
CA GLU A 158 -1.10 -7.37 8.50
C GLU A 158 -1.96 -6.09 8.45
N GLY A 159 -1.73 -5.24 7.44
CA GLY A 159 -2.58 -4.07 7.21
C GLY A 159 -4.05 -4.41 6.94
N GLU A 160 -4.31 -5.47 6.16
CA GLU A 160 -5.67 -6.00 5.97
C GLU A 160 -6.28 -6.52 7.27
N ARG A 161 -5.51 -7.31 8.04
CA ARG A 161 -5.93 -7.82 9.36
C ARG A 161 -6.40 -6.66 10.25
N LEU A 162 -5.60 -5.60 10.32
CA LEU A 162 -5.86 -4.39 11.09
C LEU A 162 -7.10 -3.65 10.60
N VAL A 163 -7.25 -3.47 9.28
CA VAL A 163 -8.44 -2.82 8.68
C VAL A 163 -9.71 -3.55 9.08
N VAL A 164 -9.77 -4.87 8.92
CA VAL A 164 -10.94 -5.67 9.31
C VAL A 164 -11.21 -5.51 10.79
N ARG A 165 -10.18 -5.65 11.63
CA ARG A 165 -10.31 -5.55 13.09
C ARG A 165 -10.84 -4.19 13.54
N LEU A 166 -10.30 -3.09 13.00
CA LEU A 166 -10.71 -1.73 13.32
C LEU A 166 -12.08 -1.36 12.74
N ALA A 167 -12.48 -1.95 11.61
CA ALA A 167 -13.75 -1.69 10.95
C ALA A 167 -14.93 -2.51 11.52
N ARG A 168 -14.68 -3.61 12.26
CA ARG A 168 -15.72 -4.45 12.90
C ARG A 168 -16.68 -3.64 13.76
N GLY A 169 -16.17 -2.71 14.57
CA GLY A 169 -17.00 -1.86 15.45
C GLY A 169 -17.81 -0.79 14.71
N ARG A 170 -17.62 -0.63 13.39
CA ARG A 170 -18.26 0.40 12.55
C ARG A 170 -19.18 -0.17 11.47
N SER A 171 -19.40 -1.49 11.48
CA SER A 171 -20.32 -2.21 10.58
C SER A 171 -20.05 -2.05 9.07
N ARG A 172 -18.81 -1.75 8.65
CA ARG A 172 -18.42 -1.61 7.23
C ARG A 172 -17.02 -2.17 6.90
N PRO A 173 -16.67 -3.40 7.31
CA PRO A 173 -15.36 -3.98 7.00
C PRO A 173 -15.11 -4.10 5.49
N ASP A 174 -16.13 -4.42 4.71
CA ASP A 174 -15.99 -4.66 3.27
C ASP A 174 -15.68 -3.38 2.52
N ALA A 175 -16.36 -2.28 2.85
CA ALA A 175 -16.09 -0.98 2.25
C ALA A 175 -14.66 -0.50 2.57
N ALA A 176 -14.19 -0.73 3.80
CA ALA A 176 -12.82 -0.40 4.19
C ALA A 176 -11.78 -1.26 3.44
N LEU A 177 -12.04 -2.56 3.27
CA LEU A 177 -11.18 -3.45 2.48
C LEU A 177 -11.14 -3.06 1.00
N ARG A 178 -12.29 -2.71 0.39
CA ARG A 178 -12.34 -2.22 -1.00
C ARG A 178 -11.54 -0.93 -1.18
N CYS A 179 -11.71 0.01 -0.25
CA CYS A 179 -10.93 1.24 -0.22
C CYS A 179 -9.43 0.94 -0.09
N LEU A 180 -9.03 0.03 0.82
CA LEU A 180 -7.64 -0.38 0.98
C LEU A 180 -7.04 -0.98 -0.30
N LEU A 181 -7.78 -1.87 -0.97
CA LEU A 181 -7.34 -2.53 -2.20
C LEU A 181 -7.03 -1.49 -3.30
N LEU A 182 -7.90 -0.49 -3.48
CA LEU A 182 -7.62 0.60 -4.42
C LEU A 182 -6.48 1.51 -3.92
N ALA A 183 -6.51 1.92 -2.64
CA ALA A 183 -5.54 2.85 -2.09
C ALA A 183 -4.08 2.34 -2.19
N ARG A 184 -3.88 1.02 -2.15
CA ARG A 184 -2.56 0.41 -2.39
C ARG A 184 -2.02 0.58 -3.80
N GLY A 185 -2.89 0.84 -4.79
CA GLY A 185 -2.49 1.15 -6.16
C GLY A 185 -2.07 2.61 -6.35
N VAL A 186 -2.23 3.46 -5.34
CA VAL A 186 -1.90 4.89 -5.43
C VAL A 186 -0.39 5.05 -5.36
N ALA A 187 0.20 5.77 -6.31
CA ALA A 187 1.65 5.96 -6.38
C ALA A 187 2.18 6.75 -5.17
N ASP A 188 1.56 7.87 -4.84
CA ASP A 188 1.91 8.72 -3.68
C ASP A 188 0.70 8.83 -2.74
N LEU A 189 0.81 8.26 -1.54
CA LEU A 189 -0.30 8.26 -0.59
C LEU A 189 -0.64 9.66 -0.08
N ARG A 190 0.26 10.65 -0.20
CA ARG A 190 -0.03 12.05 0.19
C ARG A 190 -1.14 12.67 -0.64
N ASP A 191 -1.39 12.15 -1.85
CA ASP A 191 -2.50 12.57 -2.69
C ASP A 191 -3.87 12.22 -2.09
N LEU A 192 -3.91 11.30 -1.11
CA LEU A 192 -5.16 10.81 -0.53
C LEU A 192 -5.66 11.61 0.68
N GLY A 193 -4.85 12.49 1.28
CA GLY A 193 -5.25 13.16 2.53
C GLY A 193 -5.30 14.68 2.50
N ASN A 194 -5.61 15.26 3.67
CA ASN A 194 -5.79 16.68 3.98
C ASN A 194 -6.67 17.45 3.00
N ARG A 195 -7.86 16.91 2.75
CA ARG A 195 -8.89 17.59 1.96
C ARG A 195 -9.98 18.10 2.87
N TYR A 196 -10.24 19.40 2.78
CA TYR A 196 -11.34 20.05 3.46
C TYR A 196 -12.31 20.55 2.40
N ASP A 197 -13.61 20.42 2.65
CA ASP A 197 -14.61 21.06 1.81
C ASP A 197 -14.73 22.57 2.13
N ALA A 198 -15.63 23.26 1.43
CA ALA A 198 -15.85 24.70 1.59
C ALA A 198 -16.32 25.09 3.01
N SER A 199 -16.88 24.15 3.78
CA SER A 199 -17.24 24.31 5.19
C SER A 199 -16.07 24.06 6.16
N GLY A 200 -14.91 23.64 5.65
CA GLY A 200 -13.78 23.23 6.49
C GLY A 200 -13.96 21.84 7.09
N GLU A 201 -14.92 21.04 6.63
CA GLU A 201 -15.06 19.65 7.05
C GLU A 201 -14.11 18.76 6.25
N ARG A 202 -13.47 17.82 6.95
CA ARG A 202 -12.54 16.88 6.35
C ARG A 202 -13.29 15.89 5.45
N ARG A 203 -12.96 15.90 4.16
CA ARG A 203 -13.46 14.97 3.14
C ARG A 203 -12.35 14.07 2.65
N ASP A 204 -11.97 13.16 3.54
CA ASP A 204 -10.95 12.20 3.20
C ASP A 204 -11.54 11.04 2.40
N PRO A 205 -10.97 10.72 1.23
CA PRO A 205 -11.36 9.53 0.47
C PRO A 205 -10.98 8.22 1.15
N VAL A 206 -10.16 8.30 2.21
CA VAL A 206 -9.61 7.15 2.92
C VAL A 206 -9.95 7.26 4.41
N PRO A 207 -10.73 6.31 4.97
CA PRO A 207 -11.05 6.33 6.40
C PRO A 207 -9.86 5.89 7.25
N PHE A 208 -9.81 6.32 8.52
CA PHE A 208 -8.68 6.03 9.43
C PHE A 208 -8.22 4.56 9.48
N PRO A 209 -9.11 3.54 9.55
CA PRO A 209 -8.67 2.15 9.52
C PRO A 209 -7.83 1.81 8.29
N VAL A 210 -8.11 2.43 7.14
CA VAL A 210 -7.36 2.20 5.89
C VAL A 210 -5.98 2.85 5.94
N TRP A 211 -5.81 3.99 6.63
CA TRP A 211 -4.48 4.54 6.89
C TRP A 211 -3.60 3.57 7.71
N ASP A 212 -4.15 2.99 8.78
CA ASP A 212 -3.50 1.93 9.56
C ASP A 212 -3.17 0.68 8.72
N GLY A 213 -4.01 0.42 7.71
CA GLY A 213 -3.84 -0.67 6.74
C GLY A 213 -2.88 -0.39 5.60
N LEU A 214 -2.53 0.86 5.33
CA LEU A 214 -1.58 1.27 4.28
C LEU A 214 -0.16 1.44 4.83
N LEU A 215 -0.07 1.87 6.09
CA LEU A 215 1.18 2.27 6.72
C LEU A 215 1.52 1.33 7.88
N ALA A 216 2.79 0.94 7.95
CA ALA A 216 3.38 0.36 9.14
C ALA A 216 4.07 1.47 9.93
N MET A 217 3.58 1.74 11.14
CA MET A 217 4.21 2.67 12.08
C MET A 217 5.47 2.09 12.74
N GLU A 218 5.71 0.78 12.54
CA GLU A 218 6.97 0.15 12.92
C GLU A 218 8.10 0.60 11.98
N GLN A 219 9.23 0.98 12.57
CA GLN A 219 10.44 1.29 11.83
C GLN A 219 11.10 0.02 11.29
N LEU A 220 11.47 0.06 10.02
CA LEU A 220 12.38 -0.90 9.42
C LEU A 220 13.70 -0.97 10.20
N ASP A 221 14.13 -2.17 10.54
CA ASP A 221 15.50 -2.39 10.98
C ASP A 221 16.41 -2.43 9.75
N LEU A 222 17.24 -1.41 9.60
CA LEU A 222 18.14 -1.27 8.46
C LEU A 222 19.54 -1.79 8.74
N ARG A 223 19.79 -2.43 9.90
CA ARG A 223 21.11 -2.94 10.27
C ARG A 223 21.77 -3.84 9.20
N PRO A 224 21.07 -4.78 8.53
CA PRO A 224 21.71 -5.62 7.52
C PRO A 224 22.31 -4.85 6.34
N PHE A 225 21.68 -3.74 5.97
CA PHE A 225 21.99 -2.95 4.78
C PHE A 225 23.02 -1.86 5.04
N ARG A 226 23.19 -1.45 6.31
CA ARG A 226 24.23 -0.48 6.69
C ARG A 226 25.62 -0.98 6.29
N PRO A 227 26.55 -0.08 5.94
CA PRO A 227 27.93 -0.44 5.66
C PRO A 227 28.58 -1.23 6.80
N VAL A 228 29.53 -2.09 6.44
CA VAL A 228 30.39 -2.77 7.41
C VAL A 228 31.27 -1.71 8.06
N ARG A 229 31.19 -1.55 9.39
CA ARG A 229 32.10 -0.65 10.12
C ARG A 229 33.45 -1.35 10.30
N GLU A 230 34.53 -0.64 10.01
CA GLU A 230 35.91 -1.16 10.12
C GLU A 230 36.29 -1.49 11.57
N ASP A 231 35.65 -0.85 12.55
CA ASP A 231 36.03 -0.85 13.96
C ASP A 231 35.64 -2.14 14.73
N GLY A 232 35.33 -3.24 14.05
CA GLY A 232 35.21 -4.58 14.64
C GLY A 232 34.07 -4.79 15.67
N ALA A 233 33.25 -3.78 15.97
CA ALA A 233 32.14 -3.94 16.89
C ALA A 233 31.04 -4.82 16.26
N GLN A 234 30.56 -5.82 17.01
CA GLN A 234 29.40 -6.70 16.73
C GLN A 234 28.08 -5.96 16.39
N ARG A 235 28.10 -4.63 16.30
CA ARG A 235 26.97 -3.73 16.01
C ARG A 235 27.03 -3.09 14.62
N GLY A 236 28.05 -3.40 13.80
CA GLY A 236 28.14 -2.94 12.42
C GLY A 236 27.14 -3.64 11.48
N GLY A 237 26.82 -3.01 10.34
CA GLY A 237 25.98 -3.64 9.32
C GLY A 237 26.72 -4.67 8.48
N SER A 238 26.01 -5.35 7.58
CA SER A 238 26.61 -6.34 6.66
C SER A 238 26.86 -5.80 5.26
N GLY A 239 26.35 -4.60 4.93
CA GLY A 239 26.38 -4.05 3.58
C GLY A 239 25.66 -4.95 2.57
N LEU A 240 24.58 -5.60 2.98
CA LEU A 240 23.72 -6.34 2.05
C LEU A 240 23.02 -5.32 1.13
N PRO A 241 22.76 -5.69 -0.15
CA PRO A 241 22.02 -4.83 -1.07
C PRO A 241 20.62 -4.52 -0.53
N LEU A 242 20.01 -3.42 -0.97
CA LEU A 242 18.63 -3.09 -0.58
C LEU A 242 17.60 -3.79 -1.47
N GLY A 243 17.93 -4.10 -2.73
CA GLY A 243 17.04 -4.82 -3.64
C GLY A 243 15.68 -4.14 -3.76
N ILE A 244 14.62 -4.96 -3.81
CA ILE A 244 13.21 -4.51 -3.83
C ILE A 244 12.76 -3.68 -2.62
N LEU A 245 13.60 -3.52 -1.58
CA LEU A 245 13.31 -2.60 -0.47
C LEU A 245 13.77 -1.16 -0.78
N ALA A 246 14.72 -0.96 -1.70
CA ALA A 246 15.31 0.36 -1.98
C ALA A 246 14.26 1.42 -2.29
N SER A 247 13.25 1.06 -3.09
CA SER A 247 12.17 1.94 -3.55
C SER A 247 10.96 2.01 -2.60
N VAL A 248 10.97 1.29 -1.48
CA VAL A 248 9.88 1.33 -0.50
C VAL A 248 9.75 2.74 0.04
N GLN A 249 8.53 3.26 0.00
CA GLN A 249 8.20 4.62 0.40
C GLN A 249 8.08 4.74 1.92
N LEU A 250 8.70 5.79 2.45
CA LEU A 250 8.62 6.22 3.83
C LEU A 250 8.03 7.64 3.88
N TYR A 251 7.17 7.87 4.86
CA TYR A 251 6.50 9.16 5.05
C TYR A 251 6.87 9.74 6.41
N THR A 252 7.31 11.00 6.42
CA THR A 252 7.78 11.69 7.62
C THR A 252 7.50 13.18 7.55
N THR A 253 7.44 13.85 8.70
CA THR A 253 7.28 15.31 8.74
C THR A 253 8.55 16.08 8.38
N ASP A 254 9.73 15.46 8.50
CA ASP A 254 11.02 16.10 8.22
C ASP A 254 12.10 15.06 7.89
N ALA A 255 12.23 14.68 6.62
CA ALA A 255 13.22 13.72 6.19
C ALA A 255 14.64 14.31 6.18
N ALA A 256 14.75 15.62 5.96
CA ALA A 256 16.02 16.30 5.76
C ALA A 256 16.60 16.93 7.03
N GLY A 257 15.87 16.89 8.16
CA GLY A 257 16.25 17.52 9.42
C GLY A 257 16.32 19.05 9.30
N GLN A 258 15.45 19.64 8.48
CA GLN A 258 15.49 21.08 8.17
C GLN A 258 14.70 21.92 9.16
N PHE A 259 13.75 21.33 9.89
CA PHE A 259 12.86 22.07 10.78
C PHE A 259 13.34 22.00 12.23
N GLU A 260 12.94 22.99 13.04
CA GLU A 260 13.18 22.94 14.49
C GLU A 260 12.32 21.83 15.10
N GLY A 261 12.94 20.70 15.41
CA GLY A 261 12.27 19.56 16.03
C GLY A 261 12.76 18.23 15.51
N ARG A 262 12.17 17.15 16.03
CA ARG A 262 12.44 15.79 15.55
C ARG A 262 11.46 15.46 14.44
N ALA A 263 11.86 14.59 13.53
CA ALA A 263 10.97 13.98 12.55
C ALA A 263 9.91 13.13 13.25
N HIS A 264 8.67 13.18 12.76
CA HIS A 264 7.52 12.46 13.29
C HIS A 264 6.86 11.58 12.21
N SER A 265 6.32 10.44 12.65
CA SER A 265 5.43 9.63 11.81
C SER A 265 4.01 10.23 11.84
N PRO A 266 3.15 9.92 10.84
CA PRO A 266 1.84 10.56 10.68
C PRO A 266 0.83 10.35 11.82
N ASP A 267 1.01 9.30 12.63
CA ASP A 267 0.16 9.02 13.79
C ASP A 267 0.86 9.35 15.12
N CYS A 268 1.93 10.14 15.09
CA CYS A 268 2.59 10.56 16.30
C CYS A 268 1.67 11.47 17.13
N GLN A 269 1.47 11.15 18.40
CA GLN A 269 0.66 11.97 19.32
C GLN A 269 1.23 13.38 19.56
N HIS A 270 2.53 13.58 19.29
CA HIS A 270 3.16 14.91 19.35
C HIS A 270 2.83 15.77 18.13
N GLN A 271 2.30 15.16 17.07
CA GLN A 271 1.75 15.88 15.93
C GLN A 271 0.31 16.30 16.25
N SER A 272 -0.07 17.52 15.86
CA SER A 272 -1.43 18.03 16.05
C SER A 272 -2.44 17.17 15.29
N ARG A 273 -3.27 16.41 16.03
CA ARG A 273 -4.59 15.75 15.78
C ARG A 273 -5.02 15.23 14.39
N ASP A 274 -4.38 15.58 13.29
CA ASP A 274 -4.73 15.13 11.95
C ASP A 274 -4.09 13.76 11.70
N ARG A 275 -4.83 12.70 12.00
CA ARG A 275 -4.43 11.32 11.64
C ARG A 275 -4.38 11.16 10.13
N GLY A 276 -3.36 10.51 9.57
CA GLY A 276 -3.21 10.26 8.13
C GLY A 276 -2.15 11.14 7.45
N LEU A 277 -1.97 10.95 6.14
CA LEU A 277 -0.97 11.67 5.36
C LEU A 277 -1.49 12.97 4.76
N SER A 278 -0.59 13.91 4.54
CA SER A 278 -0.87 15.14 3.82
C SER A 278 0.21 15.42 2.78
N ARG A 279 -0.07 16.32 1.85
CA ARG A 279 0.91 16.84 0.90
C ARG A 279 2.14 17.50 1.55
N TYR A 280 2.07 17.84 2.84
CA TYR A 280 3.15 18.49 3.57
C TYR A 280 4.11 17.50 4.24
N TYR A 281 3.83 16.20 4.19
CA TYR A 281 4.82 15.20 4.60
C TYR A 281 5.86 15.05 3.50
N ASP A 282 7.08 14.80 3.92
CA ASP A 282 8.13 14.32 3.05
C ASP A 282 7.86 12.87 2.67
N LEU A 283 8.11 12.58 1.40
CA LEU A 283 8.13 11.23 0.85
C LEU A 283 9.57 10.95 0.44
N VAL A 284 10.16 9.94 1.08
CA VAL A 284 11.50 9.44 0.75
C VAL A 284 11.46 7.93 0.58
N THR A 285 12.44 7.36 -0.09
CA THR A 285 12.60 5.92 -0.18
C THR A 285 13.46 5.37 0.96
N VAL A 286 13.50 4.05 1.15
CA VAL A 286 14.40 3.42 2.13
C VAL A 286 15.87 3.71 1.81
N GLU A 287 16.24 3.69 0.54
CA GLU A 287 17.59 4.05 0.09
C GLU A 287 17.94 5.48 0.50
N GLN A 288 17.08 6.45 0.17
CA GLN A 288 17.29 7.84 0.54
C GLN A 288 17.35 8.05 2.06
N MET A 289 16.54 7.31 2.82
CA MET A 289 16.54 7.37 4.28
C MET A 289 17.81 6.76 4.89
N LEU A 290 18.37 5.71 4.27
CA LEU A 290 19.62 5.10 4.73
C LEU A 290 20.80 6.08 4.59
N ASP A 291 20.76 6.92 3.56
CA ASP A 291 21.77 7.94 3.26
C ASP A 291 21.51 9.30 3.95
N ALA A 292 20.39 9.45 4.68
CA ALA A 292 19.99 10.70 5.31
C ALA A 292 20.76 10.96 6.62
N GLU A 293 21.96 11.55 6.51
CA GLU A 293 22.83 11.85 7.67
C GLU A 293 22.21 12.80 8.72
N ARG A 294 21.28 13.66 8.29
CA ARG A 294 20.66 14.70 9.13
C ARG A 294 19.31 14.29 9.72
N PHE A 295 18.85 13.08 9.44
CA PHE A 295 17.56 12.62 9.95
C PHE A 295 17.59 12.46 11.48
N ASP A 296 16.78 13.24 12.20
CA ASP A 296 16.61 13.14 13.66
C ASP A 296 15.22 12.61 14.03
N PRO A 297 15.06 11.28 14.23
CA PRO A 297 13.76 10.70 14.53
C PRO A 297 13.27 11.00 15.94
N CYS A 298 11.96 11.16 16.08
CA CYS A 298 11.28 11.12 17.38
C CYS A 298 11.48 9.75 18.05
N SER A 299 11.96 9.75 19.30
CA SER A 299 12.20 8.51 20.06
C SER A 299 10.92 7.73 20.40
N LYS A 300 9.73 8.33 20.28
CA LYS A 300 8.45 7.69 20.58
C LYS A 300 7.81 7.02 19.37
N CYS A 301 7.86 7.66 18.21
CA CYS A 301 7.19 7.16 17.01
C CYS A 301 8.17 6.74 15.91
N GLY A 302 9.47 6.86 16.16
CA GLY A 302 10.52 6.54 15.20
C GLY A 302 10.67 7.52 14.04
N GLY A 303 9.82 8.53 13.97
CA GLY A 303 9.96 9.64 13.03
C GLY A 303 9.53 9.39 11.59
N TYR A 304 9.10 8.19 11.21
CA TYR A 304 8.51 7.94 9.89
C TYR A 304 7.52 6.77 9.94
N ALA A 305 6.66 6.69 8.93
CA ALA A 305 5.83 5.52 8.66
C ALA A 305 6.26 4.86 7.35
N THR A 306 6.35 3.54 7.35
CA THR A 306 6.71 2.74 6.19
C THR A 306 5.45 2.39 5.40
N ARG A 307 5.44 2.57 4.08
CA ARG A 307 4.41 1.94 3.24
C ARG A 307 4.51 0.43 3.41
N ARG A 308 3.40 -0.23 3.74
CA ARG A 308 3.43 -1.66 4.04
C ARG A 308 4.04 -2.47 2.89
N LEU A 309 4.87 -3.43 3.29
CA LEU A 309 5.66 -4.26 2.40
C LEU A 309 4.79 -5.32 1.72
N SER A 310 5.09 -5.63 0.45
CA SER A 310 4.55 -6.80 -0.23
C SER A 310 5.06 -8.10 0.42
N THR A 311 4.43 -9.24 0.10
CA THR A 311 4.91 -10.55 0.58
C THR A 311 6.37 -10.78 0.21
N THR A 312 6.73 -10.54 -1.05
CA THR A 312 8.11 -10.69 -1.54
C THR A 312 9.09 -9.76 -0.80
N GLN A 313 8.69 -8.52 -0.51
CA GLN A 313 9.50 -7.58 0.26
C GLN A 313 9.70 -8.03 1.72
N VAL A 314 8.66 -8.56 2.38
CA VAL A 314 8.78 -9.13 3.73
C VAL A 314 9.70 -10.34 3.73
N ASP A 315 9.58 -11.22 2.73
CA ASP A 315 10.42 -12.41 2.61
C ASP A 315 11.89 -12.05 2.39
N TYR A 316 12.17 -11.06 1.52
CA TYR A 316 13.51 -10.53 1.33
C TYR A 316 14.05 -9.86 2.60
N TYR A 317 13.25 -9.03 3.27
CA TYR A 317 13.60 -8.40 4.54
C TYR A 317 13.99 -9.43 5.60
N ARG A 318 13.23 -10.53 5.70
CA ARG A 318 13.55 -11.65 6.60
C ARG A 318 14.85 -12.35 6.20
N ALA A 319 15.02 -12.67 4.92
CA ALA A 319 16.23 -13.32 4.43
C ALA A 319 17.49 -12.49 4.70
N ALA A 320 17.45 -11.18 4.46
CA ALA A 320 18.56 -10.27 4.73
C ALA A 320 18.95 -10.24 6.21
N HIS A 321 17.98 -10.23 7.12
CA HIS A 321 18.25 -10.29 8.56
C HIS A 321 18.83 -11.63 9.01
N GLN A 322 18.33 -12.75 8.48
CA GLN A 322 18.85 -14.07 8.77
C GLN A 322 20.31 -14.21 8.30
N VAL A 323 20.61 -13.74 7.08
CA VAL A 323 21.98 -13.72 6.55
C VAL A 323 22.88 -12.78 7.36
N HIS A 324 22.36 -11.64 7.83
CA HIS A 324 23.10 -10.75 8.73
C HIS A 324 23.45 -11.42 10.05
N ASP A 325 22.49 -12.07 10.70
CA ASP A 325 22.71 -12.76 11.97
C ASP A 325 23.70 -13.92 11.80
N LEU A 326 23.59 -14.70 10.72
CA LEU A 326 24.59 -15.71 10.36
C LEU A 326 25.97 -15.08 10.18
N ALA A 327 26.09 -13.96 9.48
CA ALA A 327 27.37 -13.27 9.30
C ALA A 327 27.98 -12.83 10.64
N GLN A 328 27.16 -12.39 11.61
CA GLN A 328 27.64 -12.07 12.96
C GLN A 328 28.14 -13.32 13.68
N GLN A 329 27.42 -14.44 13.58
CA GLN A 329 27.82 -15.71 14.16
C GLN A 329 29.13 -16.22 13.55
N VAL A 330 29.29 -16.18 12.22
CA VAL A 330 30.55 -16.50 11.54
C VAL A 330 31.69 -15.64 12.06
N ARG A 331 31.50 -14.32 12.13
CA ARG A 331 32.53 -13.41 12.68
C ARG A 331 32.89 -13.76 14.11
N TRP A 332 31.91 -14.09 14.94
CA TRP A 332 32.12 -14.45 16.33
C TRP A 332 32.94 -15.75 16.46
N VAL A 333 32.61 -16.77 15.68
CA VAL A 333 33.34 -18.05 15.63
C VAL A 333 34.79 -17.85 15.19
N LEU A 334 35.01 -17.07 14.13
CA LEU A 334 36.35 -16.77 13.64
C LEU A 334 37.20 -15.99 14.65
N ALA A 335 36.56 -15.14 15.46
CA ALA A 335 37.23 -14.38 16.50
C ALA A 335 37.48 -15.19 17.79
N HIS A 336 36.72 -16.26 18.04
CA HIS A 336 36.80 -17.06 19.27
C HIS A 336 36.86 -18.57 18.97
N PRO A 337 37.90 -19.05 18.26
CA PRO A 337 37.98 -20.45 17.83
C PRO A 337 37.99 -21.45 19.00
N ASP A 338 38.44 -21.02 20.18
CA ASP A 338 38.63 -21.88 21.36
C ASP A 338 37.32 -22.18 22.11
N LEU A 339 36.22 -21.50 21.77
CA LEU A 339 34.93 -21.64 22.46
C LEU A 339 34.05 -22.78 21.93
N GLY A 340 34.60 -23.68 21.10
CA GLY A 340 33.94 -24.93 20.70
C GLY A 340 32.62 -24.73 19.96
N THR A 341 32.48 -23.64 19.20
CA THR A 341 31.22 -23.32 18.51
C THR A 341 30.96 -24.28 17.35
N ASP A 342 29.69 -24.68 17.17
CA ASP A 342 29.26 -25.60 16.13
C ASP A 342 29.33 -24.98 14.72
N SER A 343 30.55 -24.91 14.21
CA SER A 343 30.87 -24.44 12.87
C SER A 343 30.25 -25.33 11.77
N ALA A 344 29.97 -26.60 12.08
CA ALA A 344 29.36 -27.53 11.14
C ALA A 344 27.87 -27.21 10.92
N SER A 345 27.12 -26.92 11.98
CA SER A 345 25.73 -26.46 11.89
C SER A 345 25.61 -25.12 11.15
N LEU A 346 26.48 -24.15 11.45
CA LEU A 346 26.51 -22.87 10.73
C LEU A 346 26.80 -23.05 9.23
N LEU A 347 27.72 -23.94 8.88
CA LEU A 347 28.02 -24.27 7.49
C LEU A 347 26.83 -24.94 6.79
N ALA A 348 26.11 -25.83 7.48
CA ALA A 348 24.92 -26.46 6.95
C ALA A 348 23.80 -25.44 6.69
N GLU A 349 23.56 -24.52 7.62
CA GLU A 349 22.56 -23.47 7.48
C GLU A 349 22.90 -22.53 6.31
N LEU A 350 24.15 -22.09 6.18
CA LEU A 350 24.57 -21.26 5.03
C LEU A 350 24.43 -21.98 3.70
N LYS A 351 24.73 -23.28 3.62
CA LYS A 351 24.51 -24.09 2.39
C LYS A 351 23.04 -24.18 2.04
N GLN A 352 22.17 -24.35 3.03
CA GLN A 352 20.73 -24.37 2.81
C GLN A 352 20.25 -23.03 2.24
N ARG A 353 20.79 -21.90 2.70
CA ARG A 353 20.45 -20.56 2.18
C ARG A 353 20.94 -20.33 0.76
N ASP A 354 22.17 -20.73 0.46
CA ASP A 354 22.71 -20.67 -0.91
C ASP A 354 21.82 -21.47 -1.88
N ALA A 355 21.33 -22.64 -1.46
CA ALA A 355 20.44 -23.48 -2.27
C ALA A 355 18.98 -22.98 -2.38
N ALA A 356 18.47 -22.28 -1.35
CA ALA A 356 17.08 -21.82 -1.28
C ALA A 356 16.85 -20.44 -1.92
N THR A 357 17.91 -19.73 -2.32
CA THR A 357 17.79 -18.40 -2.91
C THR A 357 17.28 -18.51 -4.35
N SER A 358 16.06 -18.03 -4.61
CA SER A 358 15.56 -17.76 -5.96
C SER A 358 15.68 -16.24 -6.21
N PRO A 359 16.78 -15.75 -6.78
CA PRO A 359 17.14 -14.33 -6.76
C PRO A 359 16.28 -13.44 -7.66
N ASP A 360 15.61 -14.01 -8.66
CA ASP A 360 14.97 -13.30 -9.79
C ASP A 360 13.89 -12.29 -9.37
N THR A 361 13.39 -12.34 -8.14
CA THR A 361 12.31 -11.44 -7.66
C THR A 361 12.75 -10.46 -6.57
N TRP A 362 14.01 -10.53 -6.11
CA TRP A 362 14.51 -9.68 -5.01
C TRP A 362 15.39 -8.53 -5.49
N PHE A 363 15.92 -8.63 -6.70
CA PHE A 363 16.85 -7.67 -7.25
C PHE A 363 16.38 -7.23 -8.62
N ASP A 364 16.21 -5.93 -8.80
CA ASP A 364 15.93 -5.35 -10.12
C ASP A 364 17.21 -5.22 -10.95
N ALA A 365 18.38 -5.25 -10.30
CA ALA A 365 19.68 -5.06 -10.92
C ALA A 365 20.65 -6.21 -10.66
N ASP A 366 21.28 -6.72 -11.73
CA ASP A 366 22.24 -7.83 -11.68
C ASP A 366 23.43 -7.60 -10.72
N ASN A 367 23.79 -6.35 -10.46
CA ASN A 367 24.91 -6.02 -9.56
C ASN A 367 24.58 -6.35 -8.09
N GLU A 368 23.36 -6.10 -7.64
CA GLU A 368 22.89 -6.40 -6.29
C GLU A 368 22.82 -7.92 -6.07
N GLU A 369 22.31 -8.65 -7.07
CA GLU A 369 22.29 -10.11 -7.03
C GLU A 369 23.72 -10.68 -6.91
N ARG A 370 24.64 -10.18 -7.74
CA ARG A 370 26.06 -10.56 -7.65
C ARG A 370 26.67 -10.20 -6.30
N GLN A 371 26.29 -9.07 -5.69
CA GLN A 371 26.75 -8.66 -4.36
C GLN A 371 26.25 -9.64 -3.28
N TRP A 372 24.96 -9.98 -3.29
CA TRP A 372 24.37 -10.97 -2.40
C TRP A 372 25.09 -12.33 -2.50
N ASN A 373 25.21 -12.85 -3.72
CA ASN A 373 25.85 -14.14 -3.98
C ASN A 373 27.33 -14.14 -3.56
N ARG A 374 28.05 -13.04 -3.81
CA ARG A 374 29.45 -12.88 -3.36
C ARG A 374 29.54 -12.88 -1.84
N PHE A 375 28.60 -12.23 -1.15
CA PHE A 375 28.58 -12.18 0.31
C PHE A 375 28.40 -13.57 0.92
N ILE A 376 27.41 -14.34 0.46
CA ILE A 376 27.16 -15.72 0.94
C ILE A 376 28.36 -16.62 0.66
N ARG A 377 28.90 -16.61 -0.56
CA ARG A 377 30.08 -17.41 -0.92
C ARG A 377 31.29 -17.10 -0.06
N ARG A 378 31.51 -15.82 0.28
CA ARG A 378 32.59 -15.41 1.19
C ARG A 378 32.41 -16.02 2.57
N LEU A 379 31.19 -16.00 3.14
CA LEU A 379 30.92 -16.62 4.44
C LEU A 379 31.15 -18.13 4.41
N LEU A 380 30.69 -18.81 3.35
CA LEU A 380 30.92 -20.23 3.14
C LEU A 380 32.41 -20.57 3.09
N GLN A 381 33.20 -19.81 2.33
CA GLN A 381 34.64 -20.02 2.21
C GLN A 381 35.36 -19.83 3.56
N GLN A 382 34.99 -18.80 4.33
CA GLN A 382 35.57 -18.53 5.65
C GLN A 382 35.31 -19.66 6.65
N LEU A 383 34.07 -20.17 6.70
CA LEU A 383 33.70 -21.30 7.56
C LEU A 383 34.36 -22.62 7.13
N GLN A 384 34.40 -22.89 5.82
CA GLN A 384 35.06 -24.10 5.30
C GLN A 384 36.54 -24.17 5.67
N ALA A 385 37.26 -23.05 5.58
CA ALA A 385 38.66 -22.97 5.98
C ALA A 385 38.86 -23.30 7.47
N THR A 386 37.91 -22.90 8.32
CA THR A 386 37.93 -23.14 9.77
C THR A 386 37.67 -24.61 10.10
N VAL A 387 36.71 -25.24 9.40
CA VAL A 387 36.38 -26.66 9.58
C VAL A 387 37.49 -27.58 9.03
N ALA A 388 38.16 -27.20 7.94
CA ALA A 388 39.23 -27.99 7.34
C ALA A 388 40.55 -27.96 8.15
N HIS A 389 40.77 -26.92 8.94
CA HIS A 389 41.98 -26.73 9.75
C HIS A 389 41.63 -26.38 11.20
N PRO A 390 41.07 -27.32 11.99
CA PRO A 390 40.86 -27.10 13.42
C PRO A 390 42.22 -26.85 14.07
N ARG A 391 42.40 -25.70 14.74
CA ARG A 391 43.64 -25.44 15.49
C ARG A 391 43.81 -26.49 16.58
N PRO A 392 45.03 -27.04 16.78
CA PRO A 392 45.28 -28.01 17.84
C PRO A 392 45.03 -27.36 19.21
N SER A 393 44.31 -28.09 20.07
CA SER A 393 43.91 -27.70 21.44
C SER A 393 45.08 -27.53 22.39
#